data_AF-A0A8I0V7V9-F1
#
_entry.id   AF-A0A8I0V7V9-F1
#
_cell.length_a   1.000
_cell.length_b   1.000
_cell.length_c   1.000
_cell.angle_alpha   90.00
_cell.angle_beta   90.00
_cell.angle_gamma   90.00
#
_symmetry.space_group_name_H-M   'P 1'
#
loop_
_entity.id
_entity.type
_entity.pdbx_description
1 polymer ?
#
loop_
_entity_poly.entity_id
_entity_poly.type
_entity_poly.pdbx_seq_one_letter_code
_entity_poly.pdbx_strand_id
1 'polypeptide(L)'
;MKQFTIIEYSYDLKRSTEVTGTLDELKDRYKSTLVEGSRYIGKAKISVSPKTIKGLLSNLNKAQLNKARIKGLPSKSYSLKQE
;
A
#
# COMPACT_ATOMS: atom_id res chain seq x y z
N MET A 1 15.84 -2.13 -15.60
CA MET A 1 14.70 -2.63 -14.78
C MET A 1 13.50 -1.73 -15.01
N LYS A 2 12.27 -2.25 -15.00
CA LYS A 2 11.04 -1.45 -15.15
C LYS A 2 10.74 -0.69 -13.85
N GLN A 3 10.55 0.62 -13.96
CA GLN A 3 10.12 1.47 -12.84
C GLN A 3 8.60 1.63 -12.84
N PHE A 4 8.05 1.92 -11.66
CA PHE A 4 6.65 2.18 -11.43
C PHE A 4 6.52 3.40 -10.53
N THR A 5 5.51 4.23 -10.78
CA THR A 5 5.17 5.37 -9.93
C THR A 5 3.88 5.07 -9.18
N ILE A 6 3.97 5.02 -7.86
CA ILE A 6 2.83 4.89 -6.96
C ILE A 6 2.42 6.28 -6.49
N ILE A 7 1.13 6.58 -6.58
CA ILE A 7 0.53 7.76 -5.96
C ILE A 7 0.01 7.34 -4.59
N GLU A 8 0.54 7.99 -3.55
CA GLU A 8 0.09 7.87 -2.18
C GLU A 8 -0.83 9.04 -1.86
N TYR A 9 -2.12 8.79 -1.65
CA TYR A 9 -3.01 9.82 -1.14
C TYR A 9 -3.14 9.68 0.37
N SER A 10 -2.82 10.74 1.13
CA SER A 10 -3.08 10.81 2.56
C SER A 10 -4.43 11.49 2.79
N TYR A 11 -5.35 10.79 3.45
CA TYR A 11 -6.66 11.34 3.80
C TYR A 11 -6.55 12.39 4.91
N ASP A 12 -5.65 12.18 5.86
CA ASP A 12 -5.41 13.11 6.98
C ASP A 12 -4.88 14.46 6.49
N LEU A 13 -3.92 14.43 5.55
CA LEU A 13 -3.29 15.63 5.01
C LEU A 13 -3.97 16.17 3.74
N LYS A 14 -4.94 15.43 3.19
CA LYS A 14 -5.57 15.68 1.87
C LYS A 14 -4.55 15.98 0.78
N ARG A 15 -3.45 15.22 0.74
CA ARG A 15 -2.32 15.43 -0.18
C ARG A 15 -1.89 14.14 -0.85
N SER A 16 -1.43 14.28 -2.08
CA SER A 16 -0.83 13.20 -2.86
C SER A 16 0.69 13.33 -2.89
N THR A 17 1.40 12.23 -2.72
CA THR A 17 2.84 12.12 -3.00
C THR A 17 3.09 11.04 -4.04
N GLU A 18 4.07 11.28 -4.90
CA GLU A 18 4.52 10.30 -5.89
C GLU A 18 5.77 9.60 -5.38
N VAL A 19 5.79 8.28 -5.52
CA VAL A 19 6.93 7.44 -5.18
C VAL A 19 7.26 6.59 -6.40
N THR A 20 8.44 6.83 -6.96
CA THR A 20 8.94 6.09 -8.12
C THR A 20 10.02 5.12 -7.69
N GLY A 21 9.95 3.88 -8.20
CA GLY A 21 10.98 2.87 -7.98
C GLY A 21 10.71 1.60 -8.75
N THR A 22 11.65 0.68 -8.69
CA THR A 22 11.46 -0.71 -9.12
C THR A 22 10.52 -1.45 -8.17
N LEU A 23 9.99 -2.60 -8.60
CA LEU A 23 9.09 -3.39 -7.76
C LEU A 23 9.75 -3.79 -6.41
N ASP A 24 11.03 -4.15 -6.41
CA ASP A 24 11.73 -4.56 -5.19
C ASP A 24 11.98 -3.38 -4.24
N GLU A 25 12.37 -2.21 -4.77
CA GLU A 25 12.50 -0.99 -3.95
C GLU A 25 11.16 -0.58 -3.32
N LEU A 26 10.08 -0.65 -4.09
CA LEU A 26 8.74 -0.35 -3.59
C LEU A 26 8.29 -1.39 -2.56
N LYS A 27 8.57 -2.68 -2.76
CA LYS A 27 8.28 -3.72 -1.76
C LYS A 27 9.00 -3.46 -0.45
N ASP A 28 10.28 -3.10 -0.50
CA ASP A 28 11.07 -2.83 0.69
C ASP A 28 10.55 -1.59 1.43
N ARG A 29 10.31 -0.49 0.69
CA ARG A 29 9.71 0.74 1.23
C ARG A 29 8.37 0.48 1.96
N TYR A 30 7.53 -0.38 1.40
CA TYR A 30 6.18 -0.66 1.93
C TYR A 30 6.10 -1.86 2.86
N LYS A 31 7.22 -2.52 3.14
CA LYS A 31 7.28 -3.74 3.96
C LYS A 31 6.62 -3.56 5.32
N SER A 32 6.91 -2.46 6.01
CA SER A 32 6.31 -2.17 7.33
C SER A 32 4.79 -2.05 7.24
N THR A 33 4.27 -1.35 6.23
CA THR A 33 2.82 -1.19 6.02
C THR A 33 2.14 -2.53 5.76
N LEU A 34 2.77 -3.41 4.96
CA LEU A 34 2.25 -4.74 4.66
C LEU A 34 2.24 -5.65 5.90
N VAL A 35 3.32 -5.62 6.69
CA VAL A 35 3.44 -6.40 7.94
C VAL A 35 2.45 -5.90 9.00
N GLU A 36 2.29 -4.59 9.17
CA GLU A 36 1.30 -4.04 10.09
C GLU A 36 -0.12 -4.43 9.65
N GLY A 37 -0.42 -4.28 8.35
CA GLY A 37 -1.72 -4.64 7.78
C GLY A 37 -2.09 -6.11 7.93
N SER A 38 -1.11 -7.02 7.87
CA SER A 38 -1.32 -8.47 7.97
C SER A 38 -1.53 -8.97 9.40
N ARG A 39 -1.09 -8.21 10.41
CA ARG A 39 -1.25 -8.54 11.85
C ARG A 39 -2.68 -8.39 12.35
N TYR A 40 -3.54 -7.68 11.63
CA TYR A 40 -4.93 -7.50 12.02
C TYR A 40 -5.74 -8.78 11.76
N ILE A 41 -5.94 -9.58 12.81
CA ILE A 41 -6.62 -10.88 12.80
C ILE A 41 -8.10 -10.73 12.37
N GLY A 42 -8.58 -11.67 11.53
CA GLY A 42 -9.99 -11.78 11.11
C GLY A 42 -10.36 -11.13 9.76
N LYS A 43 -9.40 -10.75 8.92
CA LYS A 43 -9.64 -9.91 7.72
C LYS A 43 -8.92 -10.38 6.44
N ALA A 44 -9.13 -9.64 5.36
CA ALA A 44 -8.61 -9.92 4.01
C ALA A 44 -7.11 -10.26 4.05
N LYS A 45 -6.76 -11.44 3.52
CA LYS A 45 -5.37 -11.89 3.44
C LYS A 45 -4.54 -10.90 2.64
N ILE A 46 -3.43 -10.46 3.25
CA ILE A 46 -2.42 -9.58 2.66
C ILE A 46 -1.16 -10.40 2.47
N SER A 47 -0.60 -10.42 1.25
CA SER A 47 0.74 -10.95 1.03
C SER A 47 1.78 -9.86 1.30
N VAL A 48 2.73 -10.17 2.18
CA VAL A 48 3.88 -9.31 2.49
C VAL A 48 4.97 -9.36 1.41
N SER A 49 4.87 -10.28 0.44
CA SER A 49 5.79 -10.41 -0.69
C SER A 49 5.00 -10.50 -2.01
N PRO A 50 4.45 -9.38 -2.50
CA PRO A 50 3.74 -9.35 -3.77
C PRO A 50 4.71 -9.56 -4.94
N LYS A 51 4.31 -10.37 -5.92
CA LYS A 51 5.09 -10.66 -7.14
C LYS A 51 4.91 -9.62 -8.25
N THR A 52 3.88 -8.76 -8.15
CA THR A 52 3.53 -7.77 -9.18
C THR A 52 3.18 -6.44 -8.54
N ILE A 53 3.34 -5.34 -9.30
CA ILE A 53 2.98 -3.99 -8.84
C ILE A 53 1.48 -3.88 -8.49
N LYS A 54 0.61 -4.50 -9.29
CA LYS A 54 -0.84 -4.56 -9.02
C LYS A 54 -1.12 -5.32 -7.72
N GLY A 55 -0.41 -6.42 -7.47
CA GLY A 55 -0.48 -7.16 -6.21
C GLY A 55 -0.02 -6.33 -5.02
N LEU A 56 1.07 -5.56 -5.18
CA LEU A 56 1.57 -4.64 -4.16
C LEU A 56 0.51 -3.59 -3.80
N LEU A 57 -0.07 -2.91 -4.79
CA LEU A 57 -1.11 -1.91 -4.58
C LEU A 57 -2.37 -2.49 -3.93
N SER A 58 -2.81 -3.67 -4.37
CA SER A 58 -3.97 -4.35 -3.76
C SER A 58 -3.72 -4.65 -2.28
N ASN A 59 -2.53 -5.18 -1.95
CA ASN A 59 -2.17 -5.51 -0.57
C ASN A 59 -1.99 -4.27 0.31
N LEU A 60 -1.42 -3.19 -0.23
CA LEU A 60 -1.28 -1.91 0.45
C LEU A 60 -2.63 -1.30 0.81
N ASN A 61 -3.57 -1.26 -0.14
CA ASN A 61 -4.91 -0.75 0.13
C ASN A 61 -5.65 -1.65 1.13
N LYS A 62 -5.52 -2.98 1.03
CA LYS A 62 -6.05 -3.90 2.05
C LYS A 62 -5.46 -3.63 3.43
N ALA A 63 -4.16 -3.35 3.54
CA ALA A 63 -3.51 -3.01 4.81
C ALA A 63 -4.12 -1.74 5.43
N GLN A 64 -4.37 -0.71 4.63
CA GLN A 64 -5.03 0.52 5.09
C GLN A 64 -6.48 0.27 5.51
N LEU A 65 -7.23 -0.55 4.76
CA LEU A 65 -8.59 -0.92 5.13
C LEU A 65 -8.65 -1.74 6.42
N ASN A 66 -7.68 -2.64 6.63
CA ASN A 66 -7.59 -3.42 7.86
C ASN A 66 -7.39 -2.51 9.08
N LYS A 67 -6.50 -1.52 8.94
CA LYS A 67 -6.22 -0.48 9.94
C LYS A 67 -7.43 0.45 10.18
N ALA A 68 -8.08 0.88 9.10
CA ALA A 68 -9.28 1.72 9.14
C ALA A 68 -10.41 1.10 9.96
N ARG A 69 -10.62 -0.21 9.81
CA ARG A 69 -11.65 -0.93 10.57
C ARG A 69 -11.41 -0.99 12.08
N ILE A 70 -10.24 -0.57 12.57
CA ILE A 70 -9.93 -0.45 14.00
C ILE A 70 -9.93 1.02 14.43
N LYS A 71 -9.45 1.92 13.56
CA LYS A 71 -9.28 3.36 13.87
C LYS A 71 -10.35 4.27 13.26
N GLY A 72 -11.38 3.72 12.64
CA GLY A 72 -12.48 4.45 12.00
C GLY A 72 -12.28 4.73 10.51
N LEU A 73 -11.08 5.16 10.07
CA LEU A 73 -10.82 5.56 8.68
C LEU A 73 -9.43 5.14 8.18
N PRO A 74 -9.26 4.89 6.86
CA PRO A 74 -7.95 4.61 6.29
C PRO A 74 -7.11 5.89 6.26
N SER A 75 -5.86 5.83 6.71
CA SER A 75 -4.96 6.98 6.68
C SER A 75 -4.45 7.31 5.27
N LYS A 76 -4.34 6.29 4.41
CA LYS A 76 -3.83 6.43 3.05
C LYS A 76 -4.57 5.55 2.05
N SER A 77 -4.48 5.90 0.77
CA SER A 77 -4.77 5.01 -0.36
C SER A 77 -3.62 5.06 -1.38
N TYR A 78 -3.52 4.00 -2.17
CA TYR A 78 -2.43 3.79 -3.11
C TYR A 78 -2.96 3.48 -4.51
N SER A 79 -2.50 4.19 -5.52
CA SER A 79 -2.83 3.92 -6.92
C SER A 79 -1.56 3.91 -7.78
N LEU A 80 -1.65 3.29 -8.96
CA LEU A 80 -0.60 3.40 -9.96
C LEU A 80 -0.82 4.69 -10.74
N LYS A 81 0.22 5.49 -10.95
CA LYS A 81 0.16 6.57 -11.93
C LYS A 81 -0.03 5.94 -13.30
N GLN A 82 -1.17 6.21 -13.94
CA GLN A 82 -1.38 5.80 -15.33
C GLN A 82 -0.51 6.72 -16.20
N GLU A 83 0.32 6.10 -17.04
CA GLU A 83 1.00 6.79 -18.15
C GLU A 83 -0.03 7.13 -19.23
#